data_AF-A0A9E5TF13-F1
#
_entry.id   AF-A0A9E5TF13-F1
#
_cell.length_a   1.000
_cell.length_b   1.000
_cell.length_c   1.000
_cell.angle_alpha   90.00
_cell.angle_beta   90.00
_cell.angle_gamma   90.00
#
_symmetry.space_group_name_H-M   'P 1'
#
loop_
_entity.id
_entity.type
_entity.pdbx_description
1 polymer ?
#
loop_
_entity_poly.entity_id
_entity_poly.type
_entity_poly.pdbx_seq_one_letter_code
_entity_poly.pdbx_strand_id
1 'polypeptide(L)' 'SLGFGQVVEKSVNQQLLVDEGIDLVRRPTGGKAVLHDDEVTYSLAARHDAFPRGLDLLDSYRVLTEAFA' A
#
# COMPACT_ATOMS: atom_id res chain seq x y z
N SER A 1 5.88 -5.76 2.65
CA SER A 1 6.12 -4.46 1.97
C SER A 1 6.14 -3.27 2.92
N LEU A 2 7.26 -2.54 2.98
CA LEU A 2 7.41 -1.26 3.70
C LEU A 2 6.88 -0.09 2.87
N GLY A 3 6.23 0.87 3.53
CA GLY A 3 5.88 2.16 2.95
C GLY A 3 7.10 3.07 2.74
N PHE A 4 6.97 4.04 1.84
CA PHE A 4 8.04 4.93 1.37
C PHE A 4 8.94 5.48 2.50
N GLY A 5 8.34 6.12 3.51
CA GLY A 5 9.07 6.76 4.61
C GLY A 5 9.39 5.87 5.81
N GLN A 6 9.14 4.55 5.74
CA GLN A 6 9.32 3.67 6.89
C GLN A 6 10.79 3.26 7.10
N VAL A 7 11.28 3.42 8.32
CA VAL A 7 12.61 2.95 8.74
C VAL A 7 12.54 1.45 9.02
N VAL A 8 13.43 0.66 8.42
CA VAL A 8 13.37 -0.82 8.43
C VAL A 8 13.36 -1.34 9.87
N GLU A 9 14.34 -0.92 10.66
CA GLU A 9 14.60 -1.37 12.03
C GLU A 9 13.47 -1.02 13.00
N LYS A 10 12.68 0.01 12.67
CA LYS A 10 11.52 0.44 13.47
C LYS A 10 10.19 -0.15 12.99
N SER A 11 10.19 -0.82 11.84
CA SER A 11 8.96 -1.26 11.17
C SER A 11 8.78 -2.76 11.18
N VAL A 12 9.88 -3.53 11.20
CA VAL A 12 9.85 -4.99 11.11
C VAL A 12 10.97 -5.63 11.96
N ASN A 13 10.74 -6.86 12.40
CA ASN A 13 11.80 -7.70 12.97
C ASN A 13 12.54 -8.41 11.83
N GLN A 14 13.71 -7.91 11.45
CA GLN A 14 14.47 -8.46 10.31
C GLN A 14 14.93 -9.90 10.54
N GLN A 15 15.27 -10.27 11.78
CA GLN A 15 15.70 -11.64 12.07
C GLN A 15 14.55 -12.62 11.85
N LEU A 16 13.36 -12.29 12.34
CA LEU A 16 12.17 -13.10 12.13
C LEU A 16 11.85 -13.26 10.63
N LEU A 17 11.99 -12.20 9.84
CA LEU A 17 11.76 -12.29 8.39
C LEU A 17 12.71 -13.28 7.72
N VAL A 18 13.99 -13.28 8.12
CA VAL A 18 14.98 -14.23 7.58
C VAL A 18 14.64 -15.66 8.02
N ASP A 19 14.34 -15.85 9.31
CA ASP A 19 14.06 -17.17 9.88
C ASP A 19 12.81 -17.81 9.26
N GLU A 20 11.80 -16.99 8.93
CA GLU A 20 10.54 -17.41 8.30
C GLU A 20 10.60 -17.39 6.76
N GLY A 21 11.71 -16.97 6.15
CA GLY A 21 11.86 -16.89 4.69
C GLY A 21 10.96 -15.85 4.02
N ILE A 22 10.65 -14.75 4.71
CA ILE A 22 9.79 -13.67 4.21
C ILE A 22 10.62 -12.55 3.60
N ASP A 23 10.38 -12.25 2.33
CA ASP A 23 11.07 -11.18 1.63
C ASP A 23 10.67 -9.77 2.10
N LEU A 24 11.68 -8.92 2.24
CA LEU A 24 11.49 -7.51 2.59
C LEU A 24 11.62 -6.61 1.36
N VAL A 25 10.49 -6.05 0.93
CA VAL A 25 10.42 -5.08 -0.18
C VAL A 25 9.88 -3.71 0.28
N ARG A 26 10.14 -2.65 -0.50
CA ARG A 26 9.65 -1.28 -0.26
C ARG A 26 8.81 -0.79 -1.44
N ARG A 27 7.63 -0.23 -1.16
CA ARG A 27 6.76 0.39 -2.17
C ARG A 27 6.98 1.91 -2.26
N PRO A 28 6.72 2.54 -3.42
CA PRO A 28 6.93 3.98 -3.60
C PRO A 28 5.88 4.85 -2.88
N THR A 29 4.77 4.27 -2.41
CA THR A 29 3.70 4.98 -1.70
C THR A 29 3.87 4.95 -0.19
N GLY A 30 3.22 5.89 0.52
CA GLY A 30 3.21 5.96 1.99
C GLY A 30 2.34 4.87 2.64
N GLY A 31 2.04 5.05 3.93
CA GLY A 31 1.24 4.12 4.74
C GLY A 31 2.10 3.14 5.56
N LYS A 32 1.42 2.22 6.25
CA LYS A 32 2.05 1.23 7.16
C LYS A 32 2.68 0.05 6.41
N ALA A 33 3.47 -0.72 7.13
CA ALA A 33 4.01 -1.98 6.62
C ALA A 33 2.87 -2.99 6.49
N VAL A 34 2.89 -3.77 5.41
CA VAL A 34 1.89 -4.80 5.13
C VAL A 34 2.63 -6.12 4.91
N LEU A 35 2.15 -7.19 5.56
CA LEU A 35 2.52 -8.57 5.28
C LEU A 35 1.58 -9.09 4.19
N HIS A 36 2.13 -9.57 3.08
CA HIS A 36 1.35 -10.18 2.00
C HIS A 36 1.44 -11.69 2.14
N ASP A 37 0.30 -12.37 2.18
CA ASP A 37 0.19 -13.83 2.28
C ASP A 37 -0.92 -14.30 1.33
N ASP A 38 -2.02 -14.86 1.82
CA ASP A 38 -3.20 -15.21 1.02
C ASP A 38 -4.10 -13.98 0.78
N GLU A 39 -3.64 -13.05 -0.07
CA GLU A 39 -4.39 -11.85 -0.44
C GLU A 39 -4.35 -11.57 -1.96
N VAL A 40 -5.32 -10.77 -2.41
CA VAL A 40 -5.30 -10.18 -3.76
C VAL A 40 -4.87 -8.72 -3.65
N THR A 41 -3.63 -8.43 -4.04
CA THR A 41 -3.13 -7.06 -4.16
C THR A 41 -3.44 -6.49 -5.55
N TYR A 42 -4.08 -5.33 -5.61
CA TYR A 42 -4.36 -4.63 -6.87
C TYR A 42 -3.91 -3.17 -6.82
N SER A 43 -3.77 -2.55 -7.99
CA SER A 43 -3.57 -1.11 -8.12
C SER A 43 -4.39 -0.56 -9.29
N LEU A 44 -4.82 0.70 -9.17
CA LEU A 44 -5.53 1.41 -10.23
C LEU A 44 -4.71 2.63 -10.64
N ALA A 45 -4.51 2.78 -11.94
CA ALA A 45 -3.95 3.97 -12.54
C ALA A 45 -4.94 4.54 -13.55
N ALA A 46 -5.24 5.82 -13.43
CA ALA A 46 -6.12 6.54 -14.34
C ALA A 46 -5.53 7.91 -14.64
N ARG A 47 -5.99 8.52 -15.73
CA ARG A 47 -5.67 9.91 -16.01
C ARG A 47 -6.29 10.80 -14.93
N HIS A 48 -5.62 11.91 -14.60
CA HIS A 48 -6.14 12.85 -13.61
C HIS A 48 -7.51 13.43 -13.99
N ASP A 49 -7.82 13.54 -15.29
CA ASP A 49 -9.11 14.02 -15.79
C ASP A 49 -10.18 12.92 -15.90
N ALA A 50 -9.86 11.66 -15.54
CA ALA A 50 -10.85 10.59 -15.43
C ALA A 50 -11.71 10.73 -14.17
N PHE A 51 -11.25 11.50 -13.18
CA PHE A 51 -11.98 11.82 -11.97
C PHE A 51 -12.61 13.23 -12.08
N PRO A 52 -13.84 13.44 -11.57
CA PRO A 52 -14.42 14.77 -11.44
C PRO A 52 -13.44 15.79 -10.87
N ARG A 53 -13.36 16.97 -11.50
CA ARG A 53 -12.47 18.04 -11.02
C ARG A 53 -12.85 18.44 -9.59
N GLY A 54 -11.85 18.60 -8.74
CA GLY A 54 -12.04 19.04 -7.36
C GLY A 54 -12.24 17.93 -6.34
N LEU A 55 -12.16 16.66 -6.75
CA LEU A 55 -12.04 15.55 -5.80
C LEU A 55 -10.72 15.66 -5.05
N ASP A 56 -10.80 15.60 -3.73
CA ASP A 56 -9.60 15.49 -2.90
C ASP A 56 -9.14 14.02 -2.78
N LEU A 57 -8.07 13.83 -2.01
CA LEU A 57 -7.52 12.49 -1.77
C LEU A 57 -8.57 11.57 -1.13
N LEU A 58 -9.33 12.06 -0.16
CA LEU A 58 -10.28 11.27 0.60
C LEU A 58 -11.49 10.90 -0.26
N ASP A 59 -11.96 11.82 -1.09
CA ASP A 59 -13.03 11.55 -2.03
C ASP A 59 -12.63 10.46 -3.03
N SER A 60 -11.39 10.51 -3.54
CA SER A 60 -10.85 9.48 -4.43
C SER A 60 -10.84 8.10 -3.76
N TYR A 61 -10.46 8.01 -2.49
CA TYR A 61 -10.54 6.76 -1.72
C TYR A 61 -11.98 6.26 -1.59
N ARG A 62 -12.95 7.14 -1.31
CA ARG A 62 -14.37 6.76 -1.16
C ARG A 62 -14.94 6.12 -2.43
N VAL A 63 -14.75 6.79 -3.58
CA VAL A 63 -15.20 6.28 -4.88
C VAL A 63 -14.62 4.90 -5.17
N LEU A 64 -13.34 4.70 -4.88
CA LEU A 64 -12.69 3.41 -5.08
C LEU A 64 -13.26 2.34 -4.15
N THR A 65 -13.47 2.65 -2.87
CA THR A 65 -14.02 1.68 -1.92
C THR A 65 -15.46 1.28 -2.25
N GLU A 66 -16.29 2.19 -2.76
CA GLU A 66 -17.66 1.89 -3.19
C GLU A 66 -17.71 0.92 -4.37
N ALA A 67 -16.70 0.92 -5.24
CA ALA A 67 -16.64 -0.02 -6.37
C ALA A 67 -16.31 -1.47 -5.96
N PHE A 68 -15.79 -1.67 -4.74
CA PHE A 68 -15.41 -2.99 -4.19
C PHE A 68 -16.27 -3.42 -3.00
N ALA A 69 -17.29 -2.63 -2.63
CA ALA A 69 -18.28 -2.96 -1.59
C ALA A 69 -19.38 -3.86 -2.15
#